data_AF-A0A2P6SFQ0-F1
#
_entry.id   AF-A0A2P6SFQ0-F1
#
_cell.length_a   1.000
_cell.length_b   1.000
_cell.length_c   1.000
_cell.angle_alpha   90.00
_cell.angle_beta   90.00
_cell.angle_gamma   90.00
#
_symmetry.space_group_name_H-M   'P 1'
#
loop_
_entity.id
_entity.type
_entity.pdbx_description
1 polymer ?
#
loop_
_entity_poly.entity_id
_entity_poly.type
_entity_poly.pdbx_seq_one_letter_code
_entity_poly.pdbx_strand_id
1 'polypeptide(L)' 'MHEAVKGKHFFLETDMKGPSLKLDNTRKAILTVLRHLGRVSETRIGHRVIILLKPH' A
#
# COMPACT_ATOMS: atom_id res chain seq x y z
N MET A 1 6.75 -4.94 16.07
CA MET A 1 6.43 -5.04 14.62
C MET A 1 5.00 -4.61 14.29
N HIS A 2 3.97 -5.08 15.01
CA HIS A 2 2.56 -4.64 14.81
C HIS A 2 2.30 -3.14 15.07
N GLU A 3 3.10 -2.51 15.91
CA GLU A 3 3.00 -1.06 16.20
C GLU A 3 3.09 -0.18 14.94
N ALA A 4 3.74 -0.64 13.88
CA ALA A 4 3.89 0.14 12.64
C ALA A 4 2.56 0.42 11.90
N VAL A 5 1.56 -0.44 12.09
CA VAL A 5 0.25 -0.39 11.40
C VAL A 5 -0.93 -0.10 12.34
N LYS A 6 -0.74 -0.20 13.66
CA LYS A 6 -1.78 0.00 14.66
C LYS A 6 -2.40 1.40 14.52
N GLY A 7 -3.74 1.45 14.42
CA GLY A 7 -4.49 2.70 14.29
C GLY A 7 -4.37 3.40 12.93
N LYS A 8 -3.77 2.76 11.92
CA LYS A 8 -3.65 3.30 10.56
C LYS A 8 -4.56 2.54 9.60
N HIS A 9 -5.00 3.23 8.54
CA HIS A 9 -5.65 2.57 7.41
C HIS A 9 -4.58 1.98 6.50
N PHE A 10 -4.68 0.69 6.22
CA PHE A 10 -3.74 -0.02 5.35
C PHE A 10 -4.45 -1.10 4.56
N PHE A 11 -3.78 -1.57 3.52
CA PHE A 11 -4.18 -2.74 2.74
C PHE A 11 -2.95 -3.59 2.44
N LEU A 12 -3.18 -4.90 2.34
CA LEU A 12 -2.19 -5.87 1.89
C LEU A 12 -2.18 -5.93 0.37
N GLU A 13 -1.09 -6.43 -0.17
CA GLU A 13 -0.98 -6.69 -1.59
C GLU A 13 -2.07 -7.67 -2.12
N THR A 14 -2.52 -8.59 -1.27
CA THR A 14 -3.61 -9.53 -1.54
C THR A 14 -4.97 -8.86 -1.61
N ASP A 15 -5.22 -7.84 -0.79
CA ASP A 15 -6.51 -7.14 -0.75
C ASP A 15 -6.77 -6.37 -2.05
N MET A 16 -5.69 -5.96 -2.71
CA MET A 16 -5.77 -5.30 -4.00
C MET A 16 -6.04 -6.27 -5.16
N LYS A 17 -5.86 -7.60 -4.99
CA LYS A 17 -6.09 -8.60 -6.04
C LYS A 17 -7.59 -8.79 -6.26
N GLY A 18 -8.22 -7.80 -6.89
CA GLY A 18 -9.60 -7.86 -7.36
C GLY A 18 -9.68 -8.00 -8.88
N PRO A 19 -10.87 -8.32 -9.43
CA PRO A 19 -11.09 -8.48 -10.88
C PRO A 19 -10.68 -7.24 -11.69
N SER A 20 -10.75 -6.05 -11.08
CA SER A 20 -10.42 -4.76 -11.73
C SER A 20 -8.95 -4.36 -11.62
N LEU A 21 -8.15 -4.97 -10.72
CA LEU A 21 -6.78 -4.55 -10.47
C LEU A 21 -5.81 -5.75 -10.41
N LYS A 22 -5.33 -6.14 -11.60
CA LYS A 22 -4.31 -7.17 -11.74
C LYS A 22 -2.99 -6.76 -11.07
N LEU A 23 -2.27 -7.76 -10.60
CA LEU A 23 -0.99 -7.59 -9.93
C LEU A 23 0.14 -7.65 -10.96
N ASP A 24 0.18 -6.61 -11.81
CA ASP A 24 1.12 -6.49 -12.91
C ASP A 24 2.07 -5.28 -12.72
N ASN A 25 2.84 -4.94 -13.76
CA ASN A 25 3.76 -3.82 -13.73
C ASN A 25 3.05 -2.47 -13.61
N THR A 26 1.80 -2.36 -14.09
CA THR A 26 0.98 -1.14 -13.99
C THR A 26 0.67 -0.85 -12.53
N ARG A 27 0.27 -1.86 -11.74
CA ARG A 27 0.07 -1.68 -10.29
C ARG A 27 1.34 -1.18 -9.60
N LYS A 28 2.50 -1.77 -9.91
CA LYS A 28 3.79 -1.35 -9.31
C LYS A 28 4.12 0.10 -9.66
N ALA A 29 3.86 0.51 -10.90
CA ALA A 29 4.06 1.89 -11.34
C ALA A 29 3.13 2.86 -10.59
N ILE A 30 1.83 2.54 -10.47
CA ILE A 30 0.86 3.37 -9.72
C ILE A 30 1.28 3.53 -8.26
N LEU A 31 1.64 2.44 -7.57
CA LEU A 31 2.09 2.51 -6.17
C LEU A 31 3.36 3.34 -6.01
N THR A 32 4.26 3.29 -7.00
CA THR A 32 5.48 4.12 -7.01
C THR A 32 5.15 5.60 -7.10
N VAL A 33 4.23 5.98 -8.01
CA VAL A 33 3.76 7.37 -8.15
C VAL A 33 3.06 7.84 -6.88
N LEU A 34 2.14 7.04 -6.32
CA LEU A 34 1.42 7.41 -5.09
C LEU A 34 2.35 7.58 -3.89
N ARG A 35 3.40 6.74 -3.78
CA ARG A 35 4.43 6.89 -2.76
C ARG A 35 5.24 8.17 -2.96
N HIS A 36 5.62 8.47 -4.21
CA HIS A 36 6.36 9.70 -4.54
C HIS A 36 5.54 10.95 -4.22
N LEU A 37 4.23 10.93 -4.47
CA LEU A 37 3.30 12.02 -4.14
C LEU A 37 2.93 12.09 -2.65
N GLY A 38 3.53 11.27 -1.79
CA GLY A 38 3.25 11.27 -0.35
C GLY A 38 1.83 10.82 0.02
N ARG A 39 1.16 10.05 -0.85
CA ARG A 39 -0.20 9.55 -0.59
C ARG A 39 -0.21 8.23 0.17
N VAL A 40 0.82 7.41 -0.03
CA VAL A 40 0.95 6.10 0.62
C VAL A 40 2.38 5.87 1.09
N SER A 41 2.52 5.07 2.14
CA SER A 41 3.79 4.51 2.59
C SER A 41 3.76 2.99 2.47
N GLU A 42 4.93 2.37 2.33
CA GLU A 42 5.07 0.93 2.21
C GLU A 42 5.97 0.39 3.31
N THR A 43 5.55 -0.69 3.96
CA THR A 43 6.37 -1.42 4.94
C THR A 43 6.26 -2.92 4.72
N ARG A 44 7.23 -3.69 5.24
CA ARG A 44 7.23 -5.15 5.22
C ARG A 44 7.07 -5.69 6.63
N ILE A 45 5.97 -6.40 6.85
CA ILE A 45 5.68 -7.10 8.12
C ILE A 45 5.19 -8.50 7.75
N GLY A 46 6.13 -9.40 7.44
CA GLY A 46 5.87 -10.71 6.82
C GLY A 46 5.41 -10.61 5.36
N HIS A 47 4.41 -9.77 5.09
CA HIS A 47 3.93 -9.38 3.77
C HIS A 47 4.13 -7.89 3.51
N ARG A 48 3.93 -7.49 2.25
CA ARG A 48 3.94 -6.09 1.84
C ARG A 48 2.64 -5.41 2.27
N VAL A 49 2.78 -4.37 3.09
CA VAL A 49 1.69 -3.57 3.63
C VAL A 49 1.79 -2.16 3.06
N ILE A 50 0.68 -1.68 2.48
CA ILE A 50 0.57 -0.32 1.98
C ILE A 50 -0.31 0.47 2.96
N ILE A 51 0.25 1.54 3.51
CA ILE A 51 -0.38 2.39 4.53
C ILE A 51 -0.83 3.69 3.87
N LEU A 52 -2.10 4.06 4.05
CA LEU A 52 -2.61 5.35 3.61
C LEU A 52 -2.08 6.46 4.52
N LEU A 53 -1.50 7.49 3.93
CA LEU A 53 -1.08 8.67 4.66
C LEU A 53 -2.27 9.63 4.78
N LYS A 54 -2.43 10.27 5.95
CA LYS A 54 -3.49 11.27 6.13
C LYS A 54 -3.23 12.43 5.14
N PRO A 55 -4.30 13.01 4.55
CA PRO A 55 -4.14 14.28 3.85
C PRO A 55 -3.59 15.32 4.83
N HIS A 56 -2.64 16.11 4.35
CA HIS A 56 -2.22 17.34 5.04
C HIS A 56 -3.35 18.36 5.05
#